data_AF-A0A504YYF4-F1
#
_entry.id   AF-A0A504YYF4-F1
#
_cell.length_a   1.000
_cell.length_b   1.000
_cell.length_c   1.000
_cell.angle_alpha   90.00
_cell.angle_beta   90.00
_cell.angle_gamma   90.00
#
_symmetry.space_group_name_H-M   'P 1'
#
loop_
_entity.id
_entity.type
_entity.pdbx_description
1 polymer ?
#
loop_
_entity_poly.entity_id
_entity_poly.type
_entity_poly.pdbx_seq_one_letter_code
_entity_poly.pdbx_strand_id
1 'polypeptide(L)'
;MVVGGTLVTPLGYHRSWRAQIAAKYSGATVTVKDFVPGETDTDESFLAKFPPATVPVFEDQDGTCLFDANAIAFYLGTEQLRGGSNEHLVTQWVNFADSGILPSAATWVYPCLGVTQYNKQNTEKARAHIQNVLSFMDNYLRNVTYLVGDRLSQADITVFTALYLLFTHVCDENYRKHYPHVVRWYTTIANQPQVMEVVGKVDMCSKEASFDAKKYAELHKDGKPKTAKREDKKSHAKQEKSKPKPEEKPVEPQEEEQPKPSKNPFAELPAGTFDMDAFKRVYSNENIGEVAIPYFWDNFDPQTHSIWYCEYLYPEDLGRIFMSCNLIGGMFQRLERMLKYAFGSMCIFGDNSKSTISGLWIWRGTGLAFELSPDLQTDYESYSWRKLDPNDAETKVLVHDYFLQEFSDKPFNQAKIFK
;
A
#
# COMPACT_ATOMS: atom_id res chain seq x y z
N MET A 1 37.92 -15.04 -6.43
CA MET A 1 38.04 -13.68 -5.85
C MET A 1 36.89 -13.54 -4.88
N VAL A 2 37.13 -13.14 -3.63
CA VAL A 2 36.03 -12.92 -2.68
C VAL A 2 35.36 -11.62 -3.11
N VAL A 3 34.14 -11.72 -3.64
CA VAL A 3 33.33 -10.56 -4.02
C VAL A 3 33.17 -9.66 -2.79
N GLY A 4 33.35 -8.35 -2.94
CA GLY A 4 33.30 -7.46 -1.78
C GLY A 4 33.00 -6.02 -2.14
N GLY A 5 31.99 -5.43 -1.53
CA GLY A 5 31.48 -4.12 -1.93
C GLY A 5 30.61 -3.45 -0.88
N THR A 6 30.01 -2.33 -1.27
CA THR A 6 29.14 -1.51 -0.42
C THR A 6 27.69 -1.71 -0.81
N LEU A 7 26.86 -2.13 0.15
CA LEU A 7 25.40 -2.23 0.03
C LEU A 7 24.77 -0.99 0.67
N VAL A 8 24.08 -0.17 -0.11
CA VAL A 8 23.38 1.03 0.36
C VAL A 8 21.89 0.71 0.52
N THR A 9 21.38 0.79 1.75
CA THR A 9 20.01 0.40 2.09
C THR A 9 19.60 0.95 3.47
N PRO A 10 18.30 1.20 3.73
CA PRO A 10 17.86 1.54 5.07
C PRO A 10 18.17 0.41 6.05
N LEU A 11 18.62 0.76 7.26
CA LEU A 11 18.87 -0.23 8.32
C LEU A 11 17.59 -1.03 8.65
N GLY A 12 17.74 -2.34 8.78
CA GLY A 12 16.62 -3.25 9.09
C GLY A 12 15.64 -3.48 7.92
N TYR A 13 15.96 -3.03 6.70
CA TYR A 13 15.09 -3.26 5.55
C TYR A 13 15.08 -4.73 5.13
N HIS A 14 13.97 -5.43 5.38
CA HIS A 14 13.88 -6.87 5.19
C HIS A 14 14.19 -7.37 3.77
N ARG A 15 14.00 -6.54 2.72
CA ARG A 15 14.35 -6.93 1.35
C ARG A 15 15.86 -7.00 1.15
N SER A 16 16.63 -6.10 1.76
CA SER A 16 18.09 -6.07 1.62
C SER A 16 18.78 -7.19 2.42
N TRP A 17 18.08 -7.83 3.35
CA TRP A 17 18.57 -9.05 4.01
C TRP A 17 18.85 -10.18 3.02
N ARG A 18 18.17 -10.23 1.86
CA ARG A 18 18.45 -11.23 0.83
C ARG A 18 19.90 -11.21 0.39
N ALA A 19 20.41 -10.01 0.08
CA ALA A 19 21.80 -9.79 -0.31
C ALA A 19 22.79 -10.08 0.83
N GLN A 20 22.47 -9.62 2.03
CA GLN A 20 23.31 -9.83 3.21
C GLN A 20 23.41 -11.31 3.59
N ILE A 21 22.30 -12.05 3.57
CA ILE A 21 22.28 -13.50 3.86
C ILE A 21 23.06 -14.25 2.77
N ALA A 22 22.85 -13.92 1.48
CA ALA A 22 23.60 -14.54 0.39
C ALA A 22 25.13 -14.34 0.57
N ALA A 23 25.56 -13.14 0.95
CA ALA A 23 26.96 -12.85 1.24
C ALA A 23 27.53 -13.69 2.40
N LYS A 24 26.73 -13.94 3.45
CA LYS A 24 27.13 -14.81 4.56
C LYS A 24 27.36 -16.26 4.14
N TYR A 25 26.60 -16.76 3.18
CA TYR A 25 26.80 -18.12 2.64
C TYR A 25 27.98 -18.22 1.66
N SER A 26 28.26 -17.17 0.89
CA SER A 26 29.38 -17.17 -0.06
C SER A 26 30.71 -16.75 0.55
N GLY A 27 30.68 -16.09 1.71
CA GLY A 27 31.86 -15.45 2.31
C GLY A 27 32.19 -14.10 1.69
N ALA A 28 31.29 -13.52 0.88
CA ALA A 28 31.47 -12.19 0.32
C ALA A 28 31.52 -11.11 1.42
N THR A 29 32.34 -10.08 1.21
CA THR A 29 32.52 -9.01 2.19
C THR A 29 31.61 -7.83 1.84
N VAL A 30 30.50 -7.68 2.56
CA VAL A 30 29.54 -6.59 2.32
C VAL A 30 29.58 -5.57 3.45
N THR A 31 29.87 -4.33 3.10
CA THR A 31 29.76 -3.17 4.00
C THR A 31 28.39 -2.53 3.81
N VAL A 32 27.57 -2.47 4.86
CA VAL A 32 26.25 -1.84 4.78
C VAL A 32 26.37 -0.35 5.11
N LYS A 33 25.91 0.51 4.20
CA LYS A 33 25.77 1.96 4.40
C LYS A 33 24.28 2.30 4.49
N ASP A 34 23.90 3.03 5.54
CA ASP A 34 22.52 3.44 5.73
C ASP A 34 22.07 4.38 4.61
N PHE A 35 20.83 4.21 4.16
CA PHE A 35 20.19 5.09 3.19
C PHE A 35 19.15 5.94 3.89
N VAL A 36 19.38 7.24 3.90
CA VAL A 36 18.47 8.24 4.47
C VAL A 36 17.89 9.07 3.32
N PRO A 37 16.58 8.96 3.02
CA PRO A 37 15.93 9.79 2.01
C PRO A 37 16.09 11.28 2.31
N GLY A 38 16.42 12.08 1.30
CA GLY A 38 16.71 13.52 1.42
C GLY A 38 18.13 13.84 1.90
N GLU A 39 18.95 12.85 2.22
CA GLU A 39 20.37 13.03 2.57
C GLU A 39 21.28 12.24 1.63
N THR A 40 21.05 10.92 1.52
CA THR A 40 21.93 10.02 0.75
C THR A 40 21.72 10.16 -0.76
N ASP A 41 20.52 10.48 -1.18
CA ASP A 41 20.11 10.72 -2.57
C ASP A 41 20.33 12.17 -3.03
N THR A 42 20.92 13.03 -2.20
CA THR A 42 21.34 14.38 -2.61
C THR A 42 22.68 14.39 -3.36
N ASP A 43 23.43 13.30 -3.28
CA ASP A 43 24.69 13.11 -4.00
C ASP A 43 24.41 12.73 -5.46
N GLU A 44 24.61 13.68 -6.38
CA GLU A 44 24.43 13.47 -7.82
C GLU A 44 25.30 12.34 -8.35
N SER A 45 26.49 12.10 -7.77
CA SER A 45 27.39 11.02 -8.19
C SER A 45 26.83 9.64 -7.82
N PHE A 46 26.07 9.55 -6.73
CA PHE A 46 25.37 8.34 -6.32
C PHE A 46 24.17 8.07 -7.23
N LEU A 47 23.35 9.09 -7.52
CA LEU A 47 22.20 8.96 -8.43
C LEU A 47 22.62 8.57 -9.85
N ALA A 48 23.75 9.11 -10.33
CA ALA A 48 24.30 8.78 -11.65
C ALA A 48 24.68 7.29 -11.77
N LYS A 49 25.16 6.65 -10.69
CA LYS A 49 25.47 5.21 -10.67
C LYS A 49 24.23 4.33 -10.60
N PHE A 50 23.13 4.84 -10.03
CA PHE A 50 21.91 4.07 -9.79
C PHE A 50 20.66 4.79 -10.32
N PRO A 51 20.46 4.80 -11.66
CA PRO A 51 19.37 5.54 -12.31
C PRO A 51 17.95 5.28 -11.78
N PRO A 52 17.58 4.07 -11.32
CA PRO A 52 16.23 3.83 -10.80
C PRO A 52 15.89 4.59 -9.51
N ALA A 53 16.85 5.24 -8.83
CA ALA A 53 16.65 5.91 -7.53
C ALA A 53 15.91 5.02 -6.49
N THR A 54 16.12 3.71 -6.57
CA THR A 54 15.54 2.71 -5.67
C THR A 54 16.63 2.04 -4.84
N VAL A 55 16.32 1.66 -3.60
CA VAL A 55 17.21 0.88 -2.73
C VAL A 55 16.61 -0.52 -2.46
N PRO A 56 17.45 -1.56 -2.23
CA PRO A 56 18.90 -1.50 -2.08
C PRO A 56 19.67 -1.38 -3.41
N VAL A 57 20.88 -0.83 -3.32
CA VAL A 57 21.87 -0.82 -4.40
C VAL A 57 23.23 -1.30 -3.89
N PHE A 58 24.04 -1.86 -4.78
CA PHE A 58 25.34 -2.43 -4.45
C PHE A 58 26.41 -1.93 -5.43
N GLU A 59 27.56 -1.55 -4.91
CA GLU A 59 28.77 -1.23 -5.66
C GLU A 59 29.89 -2.19 -5.23
N ASP A 60 30.34 -3.04 -6.14
CA ASP A 60 31.49 -3.93 -5.93
C ASP A 60 32.81 -3.14 -6.01
N GLN A 61 33.88 -3.69 -5.44
CA GLN A 61 35.22 -3.10 -5.50
C GLN A 61 35.77 -2.95 -6.92
N ASP A 62 35.28 -3.74 -7.88
CA ASP A 62 35.65 -3.64 -9.29
C ASP A 62 34.85 -2.58 -10.07
N GLY A 63 33.94 -1.87 -9.39
CA GLY A 63 33.08 -0.84 -9.97
C GLY A 63 31.74 -1.37 -10.50
N THR A 64 31.46 -2.67 -10.42
CA THR A 64 30.17 -3.24 -10.80
C THR A 64 29.05 -2.66 -9.92
N CYS A 65 28.08 -2.01 -10.56
CA CYS A 65 26.93 -1.39 -9.90
C CYS A 65 25.67 -2.20 -10.18
N LEU A 66 24.98 -2.63 -9.12
CA LEU A 66 23.73 -3.40 -9.19
C LEU A 66 22.63 -2.70 -8.41
N PHE A 67 21.44 -2.67 -8.99
CA PHE A 67 20.19 -2.37 -8.31
C PHE A 67 19.33 -3.64 -8.27
N ASP A 68 18.28 -3.64 -7.46
CA ASP A 68 17.40 -4.78 -7.16
C ASP A 68 17.98 -5.81 -6.16
N ALA A 69 17.21 -6.08 -5.11
CA ALA A 69 17.63 -6.96 -4.01
C ALA A 69 17.91 -8.41 -4.46
N ASN A 70 17.18 -8.92 -5.46
CA ASN A 70 17.36 -10.29 -5.94
C ASN A 70 18.58 -10.39 -6.85
N ALA A 71 18.81 -9.40 -7.70
CA ALA A 71 20.00 -9.34 -8.55
C ALA A 71 21.27 -9.27 -7.69
N ILE A 72 21.27 -8.42 -6.66
CA ILE A 72 22.40 -8.32 -5.72
C ILE A 72 22.58 -9.64 -4.95
N ALA A 73 21.51 -10.25 -4.46
CA ALA A 73 21.59 -11.55 -3.77
C ALA A 73 22.08 -12.68 -4.68
N PHE A 74 21.71 -12.66 -5.96
CA PHE A 74 22.19 -13.62 -6.96
C PHE A 74 23.68 -13.43 -7.24
N TYR A 75 24.13 -12.18 -7.40
CA TYR A 75 25.53 -11.83 -7.63
C TYR A 75 26.43 -12.23 -6.45
N LEU A 76 25.97 -11.97 -5.22
CA LEU A 76 26.68 -12.33 -3.99
C LEU A 76 26.54 -13.81 -3.62
N GLY A 77 25.61 -14.54 -4.24
CA GLY A 77 25.28 -15.92 -3.92
C GLY A 77 26.24 -16.94 -4.54
N THR A 78 26.38 -18.09 -3.89
CA THR A 78 27.11 -19.23 -4.47
C THR A 78 26.31 -19.85 -5.63
N GLU A 79 26.96 -20.65 -6.48
CA GLU A 79 26.25 -21.46 -7.49
C GLU A 79 25.15 -22.35 -6.86
N GLN A 80 25.39 -22.87 -5.65
CA GLN A 80 24.41 -23.67 -4.93
C GLN A 80 23.20 -22.84 -4.50
N LEU A 81 23.39 -21.61 -4.00
CA LEU A 81 22.28 -20.72 -3.65
C LEU A 81 21.44 -20.33 -4.87
N ARG A 82 22.08 -20.17 -6.02
CA ARG A 82 21.43 -19.89 -7.31
C ARG A 82 20.64 -21.09 -7.85
N GLY A 83 20.89 -22.30 -7.34
CA GLY A 83 20.14 -23.51 -7.67
C GLY A 83 20.82 -24.42 -8.70
N GLY A 84 22.00 -24.05 -9.23
CA GLY A 84 22.71 -24.81 -10.25
C GLY A 84 21.80 -25.16 -11.44
N SER A 85 21.63 -26.45 -11.76
CA SER A 85 20.72 -26.90 -12.83
C SER A 85 19.24 -26.58 -12.59
N ASN A 86 18.86 -26.27 -11.35
CA ASN A 86 17.50 -25.92 -10.95
C ASN A 86 17.29 -24.40 -10.79
N GLU A 87 18.16 -23.57 -11.36
CA GLU A 87 18.07 -22.10 -11.27
C GLU A 87 16.69 -21.56 -11.66
N HIS A 88 16.07 -22.12 -12.69
CA HIS A 88 14.72 -21.75 -13.12
C HIS A 88 13.65 -21.91 -12.02
N LEU A 89 13.75 -22.95 -11.16
CA LEU A 89 12.85 -23.14 -10.02
C LEU A 89 13.14 -22.12 -8.91
N VAL A 90 14.42 -21.78 -8.71
CA VAL A 90 14.80 -20.72 -7.77
C VAL A 90 14.22 -19.38 -8.23
N THR A 91 14.37 -19.04 -9.51
CA THR A 91 13.79 -17.84 -10.12
C THR A 91 12.27 -17.80 -9.99
N GLN A 92 11.58 -18.94 -10.17
CA GLN A 92 10.12 -19.03 -9.98
C GLN A 92 9.71 -18.57 -8.58
N TRP A 93 10.34 -19.11 -7.54
CA TRP A 93 10.01 -18.76 -6.15
C TRP A 93 10.40 -17.32 -5.79
N VAL A 94 11.53 -16.84 -6.31
CA VAL A 94 11.97 -15.44 -6.15
C VAL A 94 10.92 -14.48 -6.72
N ASN A 95 10.48 -14.72 -7.96
CA ASN A 95 9.48 -13.89 -8.61
C ASN A 95 8.11 -13.99 -7.93
N PHE A 96 7.72 -15.19 -7.50
CA PHE A 96 6.46 -15.40 -6.78
C PHE A 96 6.45 -14.66 -5.42
N ALA A 97 7.58 -14.61 -4.71
CA ALA A 97 7.67 -13.86 -3.47
C ALA A 97 7.42 -12.36 -3.67
N ASP A 98 8.01 -11.75 -4.70
CA ASP A 98 7.93 -10.30 -4.90
C ASP A 98 6.64 -9.83 -5.59
N SER A 99 6.09 -10.64 -6.48
CA SER A 99 4.86 -10.31 -7.20
C SER A 99 3.60 -10.83 -6.50
N GLY A 100 3.67 -11.98 -5.82
CA GLY A 100 2.54 -12.61 -5.17
C GLY A 100 2.47 -12.32 -3.67
N ILE A 101 3.52 -12.67 -2.93
CA ILE A 101 3.47 -12.68 -1.46
C ILE A 101 3.61 -11.27 -0.89
N LEU A 102 4.68 -10.58 -1.27
CA LEU A 102 5.11 -9.34 -0.63
C LEU A 102 4.11 -8.17 -0.75
N PRO A 103 3.43 -7.96 -1.89
CA PRO A 103 2.40 -6.91 -1.98
C PRO A 103 1.26 -7.16 -1.01
N SER A 104 0.78 -8.41 -0.91
CA SER A 104 -0.29 -8.76 0.03
C SER A 104 0.15 -8.66 1.49
N ALA A 105 1.39 -9.08 1.80
CA ALA A 105 1.97 -8.92 3.13
C ALA A 105 2.05 -7.44 3.54
N ALA A 106 2.51 -6.56 2.63
CA ALA A 106 2.56 -5.13 2.87
C ALA A 106 1.16 -4.53 3.09
N THR A 107 0.18 -4.88 2.24
CA THR A 107 -1.21 -4.39 2.37
C THR A 107 -1.87 -4.78 3.69
N TRP A 108 -1.51 -5.93 4.27
CA TRP A 108 -2.03 -6.34 5.58
C TRP A 108 -1.26 -5.67 6.73
N VAL A 109 0.07 -5.63 6.67
CA VAL A 109 0.90 -5.26 7.83
C VAL A 109 1.17 -3.76 7.93
N TYR A 110 1.39 -3.05 6.82
CA TYR A 110 1.78 -1.63 6.85
C TYR A 110 0.77 -0.71 7.54
N PRO A 111 -0.56 -0.94 7.43
CA PRO A 111 -1.50 -0.22 8.27
C PRO A 111 -1.27 -0.42 9.76
N CYS A 112 -1.06 -1.66 10.19
CA CYS A 112 -0.80 -1.98 11.60
C CYS A 112 0.47 -1.29 12.15
N LEU A 113 1.40 -0.94 11.27
CA LEU A 113 2.61 -0.20 11.61
C LEU A 113 2.44 1.33 11.55
N GLY A 114 1.33 1.84 11.02
CA GLY A 114 1.08 3.26 10.79
C GLY A 114 1.78 3.81 9.53
N VAL A 115 2.30 2.94 8.67
CA VAL A 115 3.00 3.34 7.44
C VAL A 115 2.00 3.77 6.37
N THR A 116 0.89 3.05 6.25
CA THR A 116 -0.19 3.35 5.31
C THR A 116 -1.52 3.42 6.03
N GLN A 117 -2.51 4.07 5.44
CA GLN A 117 -3.86 4.07 5.99
C GLN A 117 -4.50 2.68 5.86
N TYR A 118 -5.29 2.28 6.85
CA TYR A 118 -6.04 1.03 6.79
C TYR A 118 -7.17 1.08 5.77
N ASN A 119 -7.27 0.04 4.93
CA ASN A 119 -8.37 -0.16 4.00
C ASN A 119 -8.92 -1.58 4.19
N LYS A 120 -10.14 -1.68 4.72
CA LYS A 120 -10.77 -2.97 5.06
C LYS A 120 -10.82 -3.94 3.88
N GLN A 121 -11.29 -3.50 2.71
CA GLN A 121 -11.48 -4.37 1.54
C GLN A 121 -10.13 -4.91 1.02
N ASN A 122 -9.12 -4.04 0.92
CA ASN A 122 -7.79 -4.43 0.45
C ASN A 122 -7.10 -5.35 1.48
N THR A 123 -7.22 -5.06 2.77
CA THR A 123 -6.67 -5.92 3.81
C THR A 123 -7.37 -7.28 3.86
N GLU A 124 -8.69 -7.35 3.68
CA GLU A 124 -9.44 -8.62 3.59
C GLU A 124 -9.04 -9.44 2.34
N LYS A 125 -8.92 -8.80 1.18
CA LYS A 125 -8.42 -9.45 -0.04
C LYS A 125 -6.98 -9.96 0.13
N ALA A 126 -6.11 -9.14 0.73
CA ALA A 126 -4.73 -9.52 1.02
C ALA A 126 -4.66 -10.69 2.01
N ARG A 127 -5.47 -10.68 3.07
CA ARG A 127 -5.60 -11.79 4.02
C ARG A 127 -6.02 -13.08 3.34
N ALA A 128 -7.09 -13.05 2.54
CA ALA A 128 -7.55 -14.22 1.79
C ALA A 128 -6.49 -14.75 0.82
N HIS A 129 -5.78 -13.85 0.13
CA HIS A 129 -4.68 -14.24 -0.74
C HIS A 129 -3.53 -14.90 0.04
N ILE A 130 -3.11 -14.32 1.17
CA ILE A 130 -2.07 -14.92 2.03
C ILE A 130 -2.51 -16.27 2.60
N GLN A 131 -3.78 -16.46 2.95
CA GLN A 131 -4.31 -17.77 3.36
C GLN A 131 -4.13 -18.83 2.25
N ASN A 132 -4.45 -18.47 1.01
CA ASN A 132 -4.28 -19.36 -0.14
C ASN A 132 -2.79 -19.68 -0.38
N VAL A 133 -1.92 -18.68 -0.32
CA VAL A 133 -0.46 -18.84 -0.45
C VAL A 133 0.08 -19.78 0.63
N LEU A 134 -0.27 -19.54 1.90
CA LEU A 134 0.20 -20.36 3.02
C LEU A 134 -0.34 -21.78 2.95
N SER A 135 -1.59 -21.98 2.52
CA SER A 135 -2.18 -23.30 2.30
C SER A 135 -1.45 -24.07 1.19
N PHE A 136 -1.15 -23.40 0.07
CA PHE A 136 -0.36 -23.98 -1.01
C PHE A 136 1.05 -24.36 -0.53
N MET A 137 1.74 -23.43 0.13
CA MET A 137 3.08 -23.66 0.65
C MET A 137 3.12 -24.77 1.69
N ASP A 138 2.12 -24.85 2.58
CA ASP A 138 2.07 -25.89 3.60
C ASP A 138 1.96 -27.28 2.96
N ASN A 139 1.08 -27.42 1.98
CA ASN A 139 0.96 -28.67 1.21
C ASN A 139 2.25 -29.01 0.45
N TYR A 140 2.90 -28.02 -0.17
CA TYR A 140 4.16 -28.20 -0.88
C TYR A 140 5.28 -28.65 0.06
N LEU A 141 5.44 -27.95 1.19
CA LEU A 141 6.50 -28.17 2.20
C LEU A 141 6.29 -29.43 3.05
N ARG A 142 5.17 -30.14 2.88
CA ARG A 142 4.91 -31.41 3.57
C ARG A 142 6.00 -32.44 3.34
N ASN A 143 6.51 -32.54 2.11
CA ASN A 143 7.42 -33.60 1.69
C ASN A 143 8.85 -33.12 1.41
N VAL A 144 9.13 -31.83 1.58
CA VAL A 144 10.43 -31.23 1.27
C VAL A 144 10.93 -30.37 2.43
N THR A 145 12.25 -30.27 2.58
CA THR A 145 12.87 -29.44 3.62
C THR A 145 13.01 -27.99 3.18
N TYR A 146 13.39 -27.77 1.91
CA TYR A 146 13.60 -26.47 1.30
C TYR A 146 12.72 -26.33 0.05
N LEU A 147 12.57 -25.10 -0.44
CA LEU A 147 11.70 -24.83 -1.59
C LEU A 147 12.21 -25.44 -2.90
N VAL A 148 13.53 -25.52 -3.07
CA VAL A 148 14.18 -26.05 -4.27
C VAL A 148 15.33 -26.99 -3.88
N GLY A 149 15.21 -28.27 -4.24
CA GLY A 149 16.20 -29.29 -3.93
C GLY A 149 16.34 -29.57 -2.42
N ASP A 150 17.47 -30.17 -2.04
CA ASP A 150 17.71 -30.65 -0.67
C ASP A 150 18.53 -29.68 0.20
N ARG A 151 18.82 -28.48 -0.30
CA ARG A 151 19.61 -27.46 0.40
C ARG A 151 18.97 -26.08 0.26
N LEU A 152 19.17 -25.24 1.26
CA LEU A 152 18.72 -23.85 1.27
C LEU A 152 19.21 -23.12 0.02
N SER A 153 18.32 -22.42 -0.66
CA SER A 153 18.60 -21.65 -1.86
C SER A 153 18.12 -20.20 -1.72
N GLN A 154 18.38 -19.37 -2.74
CA GLN A 154 17.84 -18.01 -2.79
C GLN A 154 16.31 -18.01 -2.77
N ALA A 155 15.64 -19.09 -3.22
CA ALA A 155 14.19 -19.24 -3.09
C ALA A 155 13.76 -19.16 -1.62
N ASP A 156 14.43 -19.92 -0.75
CA ASP A 156 14.12 -19.95 0.67
C ASP A 156 14.36 -18.60 1.34
N ILE A 157 15.50 -17.96 1.04
CA ILE A 157 15.87 -16.64 1.57
C ILE A 157 14.82 -15.58 1.17
N THR A 158 14.45 -15.57 -0.10
CA THR A 158 13.54 -14.57 -0.65
C THR A 158 12.11 -14.74 -0.14
N VAL A 159 11.60 -15.97 -0.05
CA VAL A 159 10.27 -16.23 0.52
C VAL A 159 10.27 -16.00 2.04
N PHE A 160 11.34 -16.36 2.74
CA PHE A 160 11.48 -16.10 4.18
C PHE A 160 11.40 -14.60 4.50
N THR A 161 12.14 -13.78 3.75
CA THR A 161 12.12 -12.31 3.91
C THR A 161 10.76 -11.69 3.52
N ALA A 162 10.04 -12.28 2.56
CA ALA A 162 8.68 -11.83 2.21
C ALA A 162 7.64 -12.17 3.29
N LEU A 163 7.77 -13.33 3.94
CA LEU A 163 6.89 -13.75 5.04
C LEU A 163 7.25 -13.13 6.39
N TYR A 164 8.41 -12.49 6.51
CA TYR A 164 8.89 -11.92 7.77
C TYR A 164 7.86 -11.00 8.43
N LEU A 165 7.35 -10.00 7.71
CA LEU A 165 6.37 -9.05 8.25
C LEU A 165 5.09 -9.74 8.76
N LEU A 166 4.67 -10.82 8.08
CA LEU A 166 3.49 -11.58 8.49
C LEU A 166 3.76 -12.31 9.82
N PHE A 167 4.87 -13.02 9.90
CA PHE A 167 5.21 -13.86 11.05
C PHE A 167 5.60 -13.05 12.30
N THR A 168 6.02 -11.80 12.16
CA THR A 168 6.37 -10.94 13.31
C THR A 168 5.23 -10.02 13.75
N HIS A 169 4.25 -9.72 12.88
CA HIS A 169 3.21 -8.74 13.21
C HIS A 169 1.77 -9.27 13.25
N VAL A 170 1.35 -10.17 12.35
CA VAL A 170 -0.09 -10.49 12.19
C VAL A 170 -0.43 -11.97 12.28
N CYS A 171 0.49 -12.87 11.94
CA CYS A 171 0.29 -14.31 12.04
C CYS A 171 0.57 -14.79 13.46
N ASP A 172 -0.39 -14.63 14.36
CA ASP A 172 -0.31 -15.12 15.73
C ASP A 172 -0.26 -16.66 15.81
N GLU A 173 -0.16 -17.21 17.01
CA GLU A 173 -0.11 -18.66 17.23
C GLU A 173 -1.36 -19.38 16.70
N ASN A 174 -2.53 -18.78 16.85
CA ASN A 174 -3.80 -19.34 16.36
C ASN A 174 -3.88 -19.36 14.84
N TYR A 175 -3.28 -18.38 14.18
CA TYR A 175 -3.20 -18.35 12.74
C TYR A 175 -2.20 -19.40 12.24
N ARG A 176 -1.01 -19.45 12.84
CA ARG A 176 0.11 -20.31 12.44
C ARG A 176 -0.15 -21.81 12.63
N LYS A 177 -0.97 -22.22 13.60
CA LYS A 177 -1.28 -23.64 13.85
C LYS A 177 -1.90 -24.38 12.65
N HIS A 178 -2.50 -23.66 11.71
CA HIS A 178 -3.08 -24.24 10.49
C HIS A 178 -2.04 -24.57 9.42
N TYR A 179 -0.80 -24.08 9.56
CA TYR A 179 0.27 -24.22 8.56
C TYR A 179 1.54 -24.81 9.18
N PRO A 180 1.49 -26.03 9.77
CA PRO A 180 2.59 -26.59 10.53
C PRO A 180 3.88 -26.80 9.72
N HIS A 181 3.78 -27.11 8.43
CA HIS A 181 4.93 -27.36 7.56
C HIS A 181 5.60 -26.04 7.14
N VAL A 182 4.81 -24.98 6.93
CA VAL A 182 5.34 -23.62 6.75
C VAL A 182 6.04 -23.15 8.02
N VAL A 183 5.43 -23.34 9.20
CA VAL A 183 6.05 -22.95 10.48
C VAL A 183 7.36 -23.69 10.71
N ARG A 184 7.41 -25.00 10.44
CA ARG A 184 8.64 -25.80 10.49
C ARG A 184 9.71 -25.25 9.55
N TRP A 185 9.36 -25.01 8.28
CA TRP A 185 10.29 -24.47 7.29
C TRP A 185 10.79 -23.08 7.74
N TYR A 186 9.89 -22.16 8.09
CA TYR A 186 10.25 -20.80 8.49
C TYR A 186 11.18 -20.80 9.71
N THR A 187 10.90 -21.63 10.72
CA THR A 187 11.76 -21.80 11.89
C THR A 187 13.13 -22.37 11.51
N THR A 188 13.17 -23.31 10.56
CA THR A 188 14.41 -23.89 10.06
C THR A 188 15.28 -22.84 9.36
N ILE A 189 14.69 -21.95 8.55
CA ILE A 189 15.42 -20.87 7.87
C ILE A 189 15.86 -19.79 8.88
N ALA A 190 14.97 -19.36 9.79
CA ALA A 190 15.26 -18.33 10.79
C ALA A 190 16.43 -18.68 11.71
N ASN A 191 16.64 -19.97 11.99
CA ASN A 191 17.69 -20.47 12.88
C ASN A 191 18.97 -20.89 12.15
N GLN A 192 19.10 -20.65 10.84
CA GLN A 192 20.39 -20.83 10.18
C GLN A 192 21.39 -19.79 10.70
N PRO A 193 22.65 -20.15 11.02
CA PRO A 193 23.64 -19.22 11.57
C PRO A 193 23.80 -17.95 10.71
N GLN A 194 23.88 -18.12 9.39
CA GLN A 194 24.02 -17.04 8.41
C GLN A 194 22.80 -16.10 8.41
N VAL A 195 21.60 -16.63 8.66
CA VAL A 195 20.37 -15.83 8.75
C VAL A 195 20.33 -15.08 10.08
N MET A 196 20.65 -15.75 11.19
CA MET A 196 20.69 -15.13 12.51
C MET A 196 21.72 -14.00 12.61
N GLU A 197 22.87 -14.11 11.93
CA GLU A 197 23.87 -13.02 11.88
C GLU A 197 23.34 -11.74 11.23
N VAL A 198 22.39 -11.85 10.31
CA VAL A 198 21.84 -10.70 9.55
C VAL A 198 20.55 -10.19 10.18
N VAL A 199 19.62 -11.10 10.46
CA VAL A 199 18.24 -10.78 10.88
C VAL A 199 18.14 -10.71 12.41
N GLY A 200 19.05 -11.35 13.13
CA GLY A 200 18.96 -11.54 14.56
C GLY A 200 17.94 -12.62 14.95
N LYS A 201 17.60 -12.66 16.24
CA LYS A 201 16.57 -13.55 16.75
C LYS A 201 15.19 -13.09 16.27
N VAL A 202 14.48 -13.95 15.56
CA VAL A 202 13.12 -13.67 15.09
C VAL A 202 12.11 -14.11 16.14
N ASP A 203 11.52 -13.14 16.84
CA ASP A 203 10.39 -13.40 17.73
C ASP A 203 9.09 -13.40 16.91
N MET A 204 8.40 -14.54 16.90
CA MET A 204 7.14 -14.69 16.17
C MET A 204 5.99 -13.97 16.90
N CYS A 205 5.04 -13.46 16.12
CA CYS A 205 3.84 -12.78 16.57
C CYS A 205 3.08 -13.62 17.60
N SER A 206 2.87 -13.04 18.78
CA SER A 206 2.05 -13.62 19.86
C SER A 206 0.61 -13.12 19.82
N LYS A 207 0.39 -11.91 19.31
CA LYS A 207 -0.92 -11.28 19.13
C LYS A 207 -0.91 -10.49 17.84
N GLU A 208 -1.94 -10.68 17.03
CA GLU A 208 -2.10 -9.95 15.78
C GLU A 208 -2.11 -8.42 16.02
N ALA A 209 -1.25 -7.72 15.29
CA ALA A 209 -1.22 -6.26 15.27
C ALA A 209 -2.45 -5.72 14.55
N SER A 210 -2.96 -4.59 15.05
CA SER A 210 -4.10 -3.88 14.49
C SER A 210 -3.70 -2.46 14.09
N PHE A 211 -4.45 -1.86 13.17
CA PHE A 211 -4.30 -0.44 12.85
C PHE A 211 -4.59 0.43 14.07
N ASP A 212 -3.72 1.39 14.34
CA ASP A 212 -3.90 2.42 15.36
C ASP A 212 -3.94 3.79 14.69
N ALA A 213 -5.12 4.41 14.70
CA ALA A 213 -5.35 5.71 14.10
C ALA A 213 -4.52 6.82 14.75
N LYS A 214 -4.21 6.73 16.05
CA LYS A 214 -3.38 7.72 16.76
C LYS A 214 -1.94 7.60 16.32
N LYS A 215 -1.40 6.37 16.27
CA LYS A 215 -0.03 6.12 15.79
C LYS A 215 0.14 6.56 14.33
N TYR A 216 -0.85 6.30 13.47
CA TYR A 216 -0.85 6.80 12.11
C TYR A 216 -0.84 8.34 12.08
N ALA A 217 -1.74 8.98 12.83
CA ALA A 217 -1.77 10.44 12.91
C ALA A 217 -0.46 11.02 13.48
N GLU A 218 0.21 10.39 14.44
CA GLU A 218 1.50 10.85 14.98
C GLU A 218 2.65 10.73 13.97
N LEU A 219 2.71 9.63 13.21
CA LEU A 219 3.74 9.43 12.18
C LEU A 219 3.57 10.38 10.98
N HIS A 220 2.35 10.88 10.76
CA HIS A 220 2.01 11.76 9.64
C HIS A 220 1.63 13.19 10.09
N LYS A 221 1.67 13.50 11.39
CA LYS A 221 1.57 14.87 11.94
C LYS A 221 2.96 15.46 12.04
N ASP A 222 3.44 15.95 10.91
CA ASP A 222 4.43 17.01 10.73
C ASP A 222 5.00 16.77 9.31
N GLY A 223 4.73 17.69 8.39
CA GLY A 223 5.29 17.69 7.02
C GLY A 223 6.80 17.93 6.96
N LYS A 224 7.58 17.35 7.87
CA LYS A 224 9.05 17.28 7.83
C LYS A 224 9.48 15.87 8.23
N PRO A 225 10.33 15.18 7.45
CA PRO A 225 10.90 13.92 7.87
C PRO A 225 11.84 14.17 9.05
N LYS A 226 11.36 13.95 10.28
CA LYS A 226 12.22 13.86 11.47
C LYS A 226 12.61 12.41 11.69
N THR A 227 13.78 12.06 11.15
CA THR A 227 14.82 11.23 11.79
C THR A 227 14.39 10.50 13.07
N ALA A 228 14.01 9.22 12.93
CA ALA A 228 13.95 8.31 14.05
C ALA A 228 15.39 7.93 14.47
N LYS A 229 15.99 8.72 15.37
CA LYS A 229 17.06 8.21 16.23
C LYS A 229 16.48 7.07 17.07
N ARG A 230 16.90 5.83 16.83
CA ARG A 230 16.82 4.76 17.81
C ARG A 230 18.22 4.39 18.26
N GLU A 231 18.50 4.75 19.50
CA GLU A 231 19.71 4.37 20.23
C GLU A 231 19.77 2.85 20.40
N ASP A 232 20.92 2.30 20.02
CA ASP A 232 21.45 1.06 20.57
C ASP A 232 21.61 1.19 22.10
N LYS A 233 20.99 0.29 22.86
CA LYS A 233 21.67 -0.36 24.01
C LYS A 233 20.92 -1.58 24.54
N LYS A 234 21.65 -2.70 24.46
CA LYS A 234 21.53 -3.93 25.27
C LYS A 234 21.22 -3.63 26.74
N SER A 235 20.31 -4.41 27.35
CA SER A 235 20.60 -5.10 28.61
C SER A 235 19.59 -6.21 28.91
N HIS A 236 20.14 -7.36 29.30
CA HIS A 236 19.47 -8.52 29.84
C HIS A 236 19.07 -8.30 31.32
N ALA A 237 17.98 -8.95 31.71
CA ALA A 237 17.69 -9.58 33.01
C ALA A 237 17.53 -8.72 34.28
N LYS A 238 16.33 -8.78 34.89
CA LYS A 238 16.06 -9.61 36.09
C LYS A 238 14.59 -9.63 36.49
N GLN A 239 14.12 -10.82 36.84
CA GLN A 239 12.89 -11.09 37.58
C GLN A 239 12.96 -10.46 38.99
N GLU A 240 11.84 -9.96 39.51
CA GLU A 240 11.39 -10.37 40.86
C GLU A 240 9.89 -10.13 41.10
N LYS A 241 9.34 -11.02 41.91
CA LYS A 241 7.93 -11.29 42.19
C LYS A 241 7.33 -10.31 43.20
N SER A 242 6.03 -10.05 43.08
CA SER A 242 5.12 -10.11 44.24
C SER A 242 3.71 -10.56 43.84
N LYS A 243 3.14 -11.44 44.67
CA LYS A 243 1.78 -12.02 44.72
C LYS A 243 1.27 -11.76 46.16
N PRO A 244 -0.01 -11.97 46.56
CA PRO A 244 -1.28 -12.00 45.82
C PRO A 244 -2.53 -11.42 46.58
N LYS A 245 -3.67 -11.41 45.86
CA LYS A 245 -5.11 -11.58 46.30
C LYS A 245 -5.93 -10.36 46.78
N PRO A 246 -7.29 -10.40 46.73
CA PRO A 246 -8.21 -11.39 46.10
C PRO A 246 -9.41 -10.83 45.27
N GLU A 247 -9.86 -11.70 44.36
CA GLU A 247 -11.22 -11.99 43.85
C GLU A 247 -12.35 -10.94 43.94
N GLU A 248 -12.89 -10.61 42.76
CA GLU A 248 -14.35 -10.66 42.53
C GLU A 248 -14.64 -11.44 41.23
N LYS A 249 -15.78 -12.14 41.25
CA LYS A 249 -16.24 -13.19 40.32
C LYS A 249 -16.92 -12.59 39.05
N PRO A 250 -17.21 -13.43 38.04
CA PRO A 250 -17.19 -13.05 36.62
C PRO A 250 -18.47 -12.35 36.16
N VAL A 251 -18.31 -11.39 35.25
CA VAL A 251 -19.38 -10.96 34.34
C VAL A 251 -19.16 -11.72 33.03
N GLU A 252 -20.19 -12.45 32.59
CA GLU A 252 -20.23 -13.16 31.31
C GLU A 252 -19.84 -12.25 30.14
N PRO A 253 -19.24 -12.79 29.07
CA PRO A 253 -18.94 -12.02 27.88
C PRO A 253 -20.25 -11.56 27.23
N GLN A 254 -20.52 -10.25 27.27
CA GLN A 254 -21.38 -9.64 26.27
C GLN A 254 -20.65 -9.81 24.94
N GLU A 255 -21.22 -10.63 24.05
CA GLU A 255 -20.96 -10.56 22.62
C GLU A 255 -21.04 -9.09 22.21
N GLU A 256 -19.92 -8.50 21.82
CA GLU A 256 -19.95 -7.28 21.03
C GLU A 256 -20.66 -7.62 19.73
N GLU A 257 -21.96 -7.31 19.69
CA GLU A 257 -22.74 -7.29 18.46
C GLU A 257 -21.95 -6.51 17.40
N GLN A 258 -21.67 -7.18 16.29
CA GLN A 258 -21.19 -6.55 15.07
C GLN A 258 -22.03 -5.29 14.80
N PRO A 259 -21.44 -4.12 14.47
CA PRO A 259 -22.23 -2.98 14.06
C PRO A 259 -23.04 -3.36 12.82
N LYS A 260 -24.37 -3.31 12.95
CA LYS A 260 -25.31 -3.47 11.82
C LYS A 260 -24.92 -2.52 10.68
N PRO A 261 -25.13 -2.90 9.41
CA PRO A 261 -24.85 -2.05 8.26
C PRO A 261 -25.57 -0.69 8.41
N SER A 262 -24.81 0.41 8.37
CA SER A 262 -25.37 1.76 8.45
C SER A 262 -26.32 2.01 7.27
N LYS A 263 -27.50 2.58 7.54
CA LYS A 263 -28.48 2.98 6.53
C LYS A 263 -27.82 3.88 5.48
N ASN A 264 -28.26 3.76 4.22
CA ASN A 264 -27.72 4.55 3.12
C ASN A 264 -28.07 6.04 3.31
N PRO A 265 -27.10 6.95 3.47
CA PRO A 265 -27.35 8.36 3.80
C PRO A 265 -28.09 9.13 2.69
N PHE A 266 -28.09 8.63 1.46
CA PHE A 266 -28.82 9.23 0.34
C PHE A 266 -30.27 8.74 0.22
N ALA A 267 -30.66 7.70 0.95
CA ALA A 267 -32.01 7.12 0.86
C ALA A 267 -33.09 7.98 1.53
N GLU A 268 -32.70 8.84 2.48
CA GLU A 268 -33.60 9.75 3.20
C GLU A 268 -33.83 11.07 2.46
N LEU A 269 -33.07 11.32 1.39
CA LEU A 269 -33.22 12.52 0.55
C LEU A 269 -34.41 12.38 -0.41
N PRO A 270 -35.06 13.49 -0.82
CA PRO A 270 -36.18 13.45 -1.77
C PRO A 270 -35.83 12.67 -3.04
N ALA A 271 -36.74 11.81 -3.49
CA ALA A 271 -36.60 11.14 -4.78
C ALA A 271 -36.87 12.17 -5.87
N GLY A 272 -35.82 12.49 -6.64
CA GLY A 272 -35.89 13.41 -7.77
C GLY A 272 -36.37 12.76 -9.05
N THR A 273 -36.54 13.59 -10.07
CA THR A 273 -36.88 13.15 -11.43
C THR A 273 -35.66 12.74 -12.26
N PHE A 274 -34.46 13.16 -11.85
CA PHE A 274 -33.21 12.80 -12.52
C PHE A 274 -32.78 11.36 -12.20
N ASP A 275 -32.75 10.51 -13.23
CA ASP A 275 -32.23 9.15 -13.17
C ASP A 275 -30.71 9.13 -13.46
N MET A 276 -29.93 9.00 -12.38
CA MET A 276 -28.47 8.95 -12.41
C MET A 276 -27.93 7.74 -13.22
N ASP A 277 -28.58 6.58 -13.13
CA ASP A 277 -28.12 5.37 -13.82
C ASP A 277 -28.39 5.48 -15.33
N ALA A 278 -29.52 6.08 -15.71
CA ALA A 278 -29.83 6.39 -17.10
C ALA A 278 -28.83 7.40 -17.68
N PHE A 279 -28.53 8.49 -16.96
CA PHE A 279 -27.52 9.45 -17.39
C PHE A 279 -26.14 8.81 -17.57
N LYS A 280 -25.68 8.00 -16.62
CA LYS A 280 -24.39 7.29 -16.71
C LYS A 280 -24.30 6.35 -17.90
N ARG A 281 -25.41 5.70 -18.25
CA ARG A 281 -25.52 4.85 -19.43
C ARG A 281 -25.37 5.67 -20.71
N VAL A 282 -26.08 6.79 -20.83
CA VAL A 282 -25.98 7.70 -21.98
C VAL A 282 -24.55 8.25 -22.09
N TYR A 283 -23.97 8.75 -21.00
CA TYR A 283 -22.60 9.26 -20.98
C TYR A 283 -21.54 8.20 -21.39
N SER A 284 -21.79 6.92 -21.12
CA SER A 284 -20.82 5.85 -21.44
C SER A 284 -20.94 5.29 -22.86
N ASN A 285 -22.12 5.41 -23.47
CA ASN A 285 -22.45 4.71 -24.70
C ASN A 285 -22.68 5.64 -25.90
N GLU A 286 -22.96 6.93 -25.66
CA GLU A 286 -23.30 7.90 -26.70
C GLU A 286 -22.26 9.03 -26.80
N ASN A 287 -22.38 9.86 -27.84
CA ASN A 287 -21.53 11.05 -28.01
C ASN A 287 -21.74 12.03 -26.85
N ILE A 288 -20.66 12.37 -26.14
CA ILE A 288 -20.74 13.22 -24.94
C ILE A 288 -21.23 14.64 -25.27
N GLY A 289 -20.69 15.25 -26.33
CA GLY A 289 -21.00 16.63 -26.73
C GLY A 289 -22.39 16.77 -27.33
N GLU A 290 -22.75 15.84 -28.22
CA GLU A 290 -23.99 15.92 -28.99
C GLU A 290 -25.20 15.31 -28.29
N VAL A 291 -24.99 14.35 -27.37
CA VAL A 291 -26.07 13.56 -26.75
C VAL A 291 -26.03 13.61 -25.23
N ALA A 292 -24.90 13.31 -24.58
CA ALA A 292 -24.87 13.18 -23.12
C ALA A 292 -25.01 14.52 -22.37
N ILE A 293 -24.38 15.60 -22.86
CA ILE A 293 -24.50 16.94 -22.28
C ILE A 293 -25.93 17.49 -22.45
N PRO A 294 -26.56 17.47 -23.64
CA PRO A 294 -27.96 17.84 -23.78
C PRO A 294 -28.88 17.00 -22.90
N TYR A 295 -28.69 15.67 -22.88
CA TYR A 295 -29.47 14.76 -22.03
C TYR A 295 -29.32 15.11 -20.54
N PHE A 296 -28.12 15.47 -20.08
CA PHE A 296 -27.91 15.93 -18.71
C PHE A 296 -28.78 17.14 -18.40
N TRP A 297 -28.71 18.21 -19.21
CA TRP A 297 -29.46 19.44 -18.94
C TRP A 297 -30.98 19.30 -19.08
N ASP A 298 -31.45 18.46 -19.99
CA ASP A 298 -32.88 18.20 -20.18
C ASP A 298 -33.51 17.43 -19.02
N ASN A 299 -32.72 16.61 -18.31
CA ASN A 299 -33.21 15.76 -17.23
C ASN A 299 -32.75 16.21 -15.84
N PHE A 300 -31.79 17.14 -15.75
CA PHE A 300 -31.21 17.57 -14.48
C PHE A 300 -32.24 18.30 -13.61
N ASP A 301 -32.39 17.82 -12.38
CA ASP A 301 -33.34 18.36 -11.42
C ASP A 301 -32.61 19.14 -10.31
N PRO A 302 -32.58 20.48 -10.37
CA PRO A 302 -31.85 21.31 -9.41
C PRO A 302 -32.48 21.32 -8.01
N GLN A 303 -33.71 20.82 -7.85
CA GLN A 303 -34.35 20.72 -6.53
C GLN A 303 -33.87 19.51 -5.74
N THR A 304 -33.44 18.45 -6.45
CA THR A 304 -33.06 17.18 -5.83
C THR A 304 -31.61 16.78 -6.07
N HIS A 305 -30.93 17.42 -7.01
CA HIS A 305 -29.52 17.20 -7.31
C HIS A 305 -28.75 18.51 -7.31
N SER A 306 -27.45 18.43 -7.05
CA SER A 306 -26.57 19.59 -7.07
C SER A 306 -25.28 19.31 -7.83
N ILE A 307 -24.70 20.39 -8.35
CA ILE A 307 -23.43 20.40 -9.08
C ILE A 307 -22.38 21.08 -8.19
N TRP A 308 -21.23 20.45 -8.07
CA TRP A 308 -20.14 20.90 -7.22
C TRP A 308 -18.82 20.90 -7.99
N TYR A 309 -18.08 21.98 -7.85
CA TYR A 309 -16.70 22.06 -8.29
C TYR A 309 -15.77 21.82 -7.10
N CYS A 310 -14.73 21.04 -7.30
CA CYS A 310 -13.70 20.84 -6.30
C CYS A 310 -12.29 21.10 -6.84
N GLU A 311 -11.42 21.64 -5.98
CA GLU A 311 -10.02 21.88 -6.30
C GLU A 311 -9.13 21.49 -5.12
N TYR A 312 -8.07 20.74 -5.41
CA TYR A 312 -7.17 20.19 -4.40
C TYR A 312 -6.33 21.29 -3.75
N LEU A 313 -6.28 21.28 -2.42
CA LEU A 313 -5.70 22.36 -1.63
C LEU A 313 -4.18 22.34 -1.52
N TYR A 314 -3.54 21.20 -1.84
CA TYR A 314 -2.11 20.97 -1.59
C TYR A 314 -1.35 20.57 -2.86
N PRO A 315 -1.36 21.38 -3.94
CA PRO A 315 -0.70 21.02 -5.19
C PRO A 315 0.81 20.77 -5.06
N GLU A 316 1.47 21.34 -4.05
CA GLU A 316 2.86 21.08 -3.69
C GLU A 316 3.15 19.62 -3.28
N ASP A 317 2.14 18.90 -2.77
CA ASP A 317 2.26 17.48 -2.41
C ASP A 317 2.14 16.55 -3.63
N LEU A 318 1.76 17.10 -4.79
CA LEU A 318 1.58 16.36 -6.03
C LEU A 318 2.91 16.21 -6.79
N GLY A 319 3.73 15.28 -6.33
CA GLY A 319 5.08 15.04 -6.89
C GLY A 319 5.09 14.43 -8.31
N ARG A 320 4.42 13.30 -8.54
CA ARG A 320 4.38 12.65 -9.86
C ARG A 320 2.93 12.44 -10.29
N ILE A 321 2.65 12.61 -11.59
CA ILE A 321 1.29 12.50 -12.14
C ILE A 321 0.64 11.16 -11.76
N PHE A 322 1.36 10.04 -11.83
CA PHE A 322 0.79 8.74 -11.47
C PHE A 322 0.37 8.67 -9.98
N MET A 323 1.03 9.40 -9.08
CA MET A 323 0.65 9.49 -7.68
C MET A 323 -0.63 10.29 -7.52
N SER A 324 -0.78 11.40 -8.25
CA SER A 324 -2.02 12.18 -8.37
C SER A 324 -3.17 11.31 -8.92
N CYS A 325 -2.89 10.48 -9.93
CA CYS A 325 -3.86 9.51 -10.47
C CYS A 325 -4.26 8.45 -9.44
N ASN A 326 -3.31 7.97 -8.64
CA ASN A 326 -3.56 7.01 -7.57
C ASN A 326 -4.36 7.64 -6.43
N LEU A 327 -4.14 8.92 -6.13
CA LEU A 327 -4.88 9.69 -5.14
C LEU A 327 -6.36 9.79 -5.53
N ILE A 328 -6.65 10.21 -6.77
CA ILE A 328 -8.02 10.26 -7.30
C ILE A 328 -8.65 8.86 -7.32
N GLY A 329 -7.90 7.85 -7.77
CA GLY A 329 -8.38 6.46 -7.80
C GLY A 329 -8.70 5.92 -6.42
N GLY A 330 -7.90 6.26 -5.41
CA GLY A 330 -8.14 5.92 -4.02
C GLY A 330 -9.41 6.58 -3.49
N MET A 331 -9.62 7.86 -3.78
CA MET A 331 -10.83 8.59 -3.39
C MET A 331 -12.08 7.91 -3.99
N PHE A 332 -12.06 7.57 -5.28
CA PHE A 332 -13.18 6.89 -5.94
C PHE A 332 -13.52 5.55 -5.30
N GLN A 333 -12.51 4.76 -4.93
CA GLN A 333 -12.74 3.47 -4.24
C GLN A 333 -13.38 3.67 -2.87
N ARG A 334 -13.02 4.73 -2.14
CA ARG A 334 -13.60 5.04 -0.83
C ARG A 334 -15.03 5.58 -0.94
N LEU A 335 -15.36 6.23 -2.06
CA LEU A 335 -16.69 6.76 -2.34
C LEU A 335 -17.64 5.76 -3.03
N GLU A 336 -17.32 4.46 -3.12
CA GLU A 336 -18.16 3.44 -3.80
C GLU A 336 -19.63 3.45 -3.34
N ARG A 337 -19.91 3.77 -2.07
CA ARG A 337 -21.30 3.89 -1.56
C ARG A 337 -22.07 5.07 -2.18
N MET A 338 -21.37 6.10 -2.64
CA MET A 338 -21.93 7.22 -3.41
C MET A 338 -22.16 6.86 -4.87
N LEU A 339 -21.59 5.77 -5.38
CA LEU A 339 -21.61 5.44 -6.80
C LEU A 339 -23.03 5.42 -7.35
N LYS A 340 -24.00 4.87 -6.60
CA LYS A 340 -25.40 4.85 -7.05
C LYS A 340 -26.05 6.24 -7.19
N TYR A 341 -25.55 7.27 -6.50
CA TYR A 341 -26.21 8.57 -6.40
C TYR A 341 -25.35 9.74 -6.86
N ALA A 342 -24.14 9.47 -7.35
CA ALA A 342 -23.20 10.50 -7.75
C ALA A 342 -22.47 10.14 -9.04
N PHE A 343 -22.12 11.17 -9.79
CA PHE A 343 -21.25 11.16 -10.95
C PHE A 343 -20.15 12.18 -10.72
N GLY A 344 -18.91 11.87 -11.11
CA GLY A 344 -17.79 12.79 -10.96
C GLY A 344 -16.83 12.71 -12.14
N SER A 345 -16.29 13.86 -12.53
CA SER A 345 -15.18 13.97 -13.49
C SER A 345 -14.03 14.67 -12.78
N MET A 346 -12.98 13.92 -12.46
CA MET A 346 -11.78 14.46 -11.81
C MET A 346 -10.65 14.55 -12.83
N CYS A 347 -10.07 15.72 -13.00
CA CYS A 347 -9.02 16.01 -13.97
C CYS A 347 -7.71 16.40 -13.27
N ILE A 348 -6.61 16.02 -13.90
CA ILE A 348 -5.25 16.41 -13.54
C ILE A 348 -4.73 17.33 -14.63
N PHE A 349 -4.20 18.47 -14.20
CA PHE A 349 -3.61 19.48 -15.06
C PHE A 349 -2.12 19.62 -14.76
N GLY A 350 -1.32 19.94 -15.78
CA GLY A 350 0.11 20.20 -15.65
C GLY A 350 1.01 18.97 -15.78
N ASP A 351 2.26 19.15 -15.34
CA ASP A 351 3.37 18.19 -15.48
C ASP A 351 3.86 17.71 -14.11
N ASN A 352 4.79 16.73 -14.09
CA ASN A 352 5.40 16.24 -12.85
C ASN A 352 5.95 17.40 -12.00
N SER A 353 5.69 17.33 -10.69
CA SER A 353 6.05 18.32 -9.66
C SER A 353 5.38 19.71 -9.80
N LYS A 354 4.52 19.91 -10.81
CA LYS A 354 3.70 21.11 -11.01
C LYS A 354 2.31 20.72 -11.54
N SER A 355 1.68 19.77 -10.84
CA SER A 355 0.35 19.30 -11.20
C SER A 355 -0.71 19.84 -10.24
N THR A 356 -1.92 20.03 -10.74
CA THR A 356 -3.10 20.36 -9.92
C THR A 356 -4.22 19.38 -10.21
N ILE A 357 -5.11 19.20 -9.24
CA ILE A 357 -6.29 18.35 -9.37
C ILE A 357 -7.52 19.22 -9.16
N SER A 358 -8.44 19.16 -10.11
CA SER A 358 -9.77 19.74 -9.95
C SER A 358 -10.81 18.84 -10.60
N GLY A 359 -12.06 18.97 -10.18
CA GLY A 359 -13.11 18.08 -10.63
C GLY A 359 -14.49 18.67 -10.51
N LEU A 360 -15.41 18.05 -11.24
CA LEU A 360 -16.81 18.36 -11.24
C LEU A 360 -17.60 17.16 -10.74
N TRP A 361 -18.46 17.38 -9.75
CA TRP A 361 -19.27 16.37 -9.12
C TRP A 361 -20.75 16.71 -9.22
N ILE A 362 -21.55 15.69 -9.44
CA ILE A 362 -23.01 15.77 -9.45
C ILE A 362 -23.51 14.68 -8.52
N TRP A 363 -24.38 15.02 -7.58
CA TRP A 363 -25.00 14.02 -6.70
C TRP A 363 -26.40 14.39 -6.28
N ARG A 364 -27.11 13.39 -5.76
CA ARG A 364 -28.40 13.56 -5.12
C ARG A 364 -28.25 14.28 -3.78
N GLY A 365 -29.10 15.29 -3.57
CA GLY A 365 -29.07 16.21 -2.44
C GLY A 365 -28.58 17.60 -2.86
N THR A 366 -29.00 18.63 -2.13
CA THR A 366 -28.62 20.03 -2.37
C THR A 366 -27.50 20.52 -1.46
N GLY A 367 -27.18 19.78 -0.40
CA GLY A 367 -26.03 20.01 0.48
C GLY A 367 -24.75 19.31 0.00
N LEU A 368 -23.65 19.53 0.72
CA LEU A 368 -22.40 18.84 0.46
C LEU A 368 -22.55 17.36 0.86
N ALA A 369 -22.41 16.45 -0.11
CA ALA A 369 -22.66 15.02 0.12
C ALA A 369 -21.84 14.41 1.25
N PHE A 370 -20.63 14.93 1.48
CA PHE A 370 -19.71 14.44 2.51
C PHE A 370 -20.17 14.76 3.93
N GLU A 371 -21.04 15.76 4.13
CA GLU A 371 -21.60 16.09 5.44
C GLU A 371 -22.76 15.18 5.84
N LEU A 372 -23.30 14.39 4.91
CA LEU A 372 -24.46 13.51 5.15
C LEU A 372 -24.13 12.30 6.03
N SER A 373 -22.86 11.90 6.08
CA SER A 373 -22.41 10.81 6.95
C SER A 373 -20.92 10.92 7.24
N PRO A 374 -20.46 10.63 8.47
CA PRO A 374 -19.05 10.49 8.77
C PRO A 374 -18.32 9.49 7.86
N ASP A 375 -19.04 8.48 7.35
CA ASP A 375 -18.50 7.48 6.41
C ASP A 375 -18.11 8.10 5.05
N LEU A 376 -18.64 9.28 4.70
CA LEU A 376 -18.41 9.97 3.44
C LEU A 376 -17.34 11.06 3.55
N GLN A 377 -16.93 11.46 4.76
CA GLN A 377 -15.96 12.53 5.00
C GLN A 377 -14.51 12.15 4.64
N THR A 378 -14.32 11.18 3.76
CA THR A 378 -12.97 10.71 3.42
C THR A 378 -12.35 11.61 2.37
N ASP A 379 -11.19 12.19 2.68
CA ASP A 379 -10.36 13.08 1.84
C ASP A 379 -11.02 14.38 1.38
N TYR A 380 -12.31 14.60 1.67
CA TYR A 380 -13.03 15.78 1.20
C TYR A 380 -12.41 17.08 1.72
N GLU A 381 -11.80 17.07 2.91
CA GLU A 381 -11.10 18.21 3.51
C GLU A 381 -9.86 18.64 2.72
N SER A 382 -9.28 17.73 1.92
CA SER A 382 -8.14 18.03 1.06
C SER A 382 -8.55 18.79 -0.22
N TYR A 383 -9.85 19.01 -0.41
CA TYR A 383 -10.41 19.75 -1.52
C TYR A 383 -11.23 20.93 -1.03
N SER A 384 -11.10 22.07 -1.71
CA SER A 384 -12.10 23.12 -1.64
C SER A 384 -13.34 22.68 -2.41
N TRP A 385 -14.54 23.03 -1.93
CA TRP A 385 -15.81 22.69 -2.56
C TRP A 385 -16.63 23.95 -2.81
N ARG A 386 -17.04 24.15 -4.05
CA ARG A 386 -17.91 25.25 -4.47
C ARG A 386 -19.16 24.69 -5.12
N LYS A 387 -20.33 24.94 -4.52
CA LYS A 387 -21.61 24.63 -5.15
C LYS A 387 -21.81 25.55 -6.36
N LEU A 388 -22.18 24.99 -7.50
CA LEU A 388 -22.42 25.73 -8.73
C LEU A 388 -23.93 25.96 -8.94
N ASP A 389 -24.28 27.10 -9.53
CA ASP A 389 -25.66 27.41 -9.94
C ASP A 389 -25.92 26.85 -11.35
N PRO A 390 -26.86 25.91 -11.54
CA PRO A 390 -27.21 25.34 -12.84
C PRO A 390 -27.66 26.37 -13.89
N ASN A 391 -28.15 27.54 -13.47
CA ASN A 391 -28.60 28.60 -14.37
C ASN A 391 -27.47 29.49 -14.88
N ASP A 392 -26.31 29.44 -14.23
CA ASP A 392 -25.17 30.28 -14.57
C ASP A 392 -24.46 29.80 -15.85
N ALA A 393 -24.02 30.74 -16.67
CA ALA A 393 -23.28 30.46 -17.89
C ALA A 393 -21.91 29.82 -17.59
N GLU A 394 -21.25 30.22 -16.49
CA GLU A 394 -19.98 29.63 -16.05
C GLU A 394 -20.15 28.13 -15.74
N THR A 395 -21.22 27.76 -15.04
CA THR A 395 -21.53 26.35 -14.73
C THR A 395 -21.75 25.52 -15.99
N LYS A 396 -22.41 26.08 -17.01
CA LYS A 396 -22.63 25.36 -18.27
C LYS A 396 -21.33 25.09 -19.02
N VAL A 397 -20.41 26.05 -19.02
CA VAL A 397 -19.06 25.88 -19.58
C VAL A 397 -18.28 24.84 -18.79
N LEU A 398 -18.28 24.91 -17.45
CA LEU A 398 -17.59 23.93 -16.61
C LEU A 398 -18.12 22.51 -16.80
N VAL A 399 -19.45 22.33 -16.86
CA VAL A 399 -20.06 21.02 -17.14
C VAL A 399 -19.62 20.49 -18.50
N HIS A 400 -19.67 21.35 -19.52
CA HIS A 400 -19.25 20.98 -20.87
C HIS A 400 -17.78 20.53 -20.91
N ASP A 401 -16.87 21.34 -20.38
CA ASP A 401 -15.43 21.11 -20.44
C ASP A 401 -15.00 19.90 -19.61
N TYR A 402 -15.56 19.71 -18.41
CA TYR A 402 -15.26 18.54 -17.58
C TYR A 402 -15.87 17.23 -18.08
N PHE A 403 -17.01 17.30 -18.78
CA PHE A 403 -17.62 16.11 -19.36
C PHE A 403 -16.85 15.65 -20.60
N LEU A 404 -16.45 16.57 -21.46
CA LEU A 404 -15.64 16.30 -22.65
C LEU A 404 -14.15 16.09 -22.33
N GLN A 405 -13.70 16.58 -21.18
CA GLN A 405 -12.29 16.64 -20.77
C GLN A 405 -11.44 17.49 -21.73
N GLU A 406 -12.06 18.49 -22.34
CA GLU A 406 -11.43 19.44 -23.26
C GLU A 406 -11.30 20.79 -22.57
N PHE A 407 -10.06 21.25 -22.41
CA PHE A 407 -9.75 22.49 -21.69
C PHE A 407 -8.87 23.37 -22.57
N SER A 408 -9.26 24.64 -22.71
CA SER A 408 -8.54 25.62 -23.55
C SER A 408 -7.54 26.48 -22.76
N ASP A 409 -7.69 26.51 -21.43
CA ASP A 409 -7.02 27.40 -20.50
C ASP A 409 -5.93 26.71 -19.65
N LYS A 410 -5.96 25.38 -19.55
CA LYS A 410 -5.04 24.58 -18.73
C LYS A 410 -4.46 23.39 -19.51
N PRO A 411 -3.17 23.03 -19.31
CA PRO A 411 -2.59 21.84 -19.92
C PRO A 411 -3.20 20.59 -19.31
N PHE A 412 -4.21 20.03 -19.98
CA PHE A 412 -4.86 18.78 -19.59
C PHE A 412 -3.87 17.62 -19.69
N ASN A 413 -3.84 16.77 -18.65
CA ASN A 413 -2.99 15.59 -18.64
C ASN A 413 -3.81 14.30 -18.70
N GLN A 414 -4.68 14.12 -17.71
CA GLN A 414 -5.47 12.90 -17.52
C GLN A 414 -6.74 13.22 -16.74
N ALA A 415 -7.83 12.48 -16.99
CA ALA A 415 -8.99 12.45 -16.12
C ALA A 415 -9.31 11.04 -15.60
N LYS A 416 -10.14 10.98 -14.56
CA LYS A 416 -10.84 9.78 -14.10
C LYS A 416 -12.31 10.12 -13.89
N ILE A 417 -13.18 9.25 -14.39
CA ILE A 417 -14.63 9.37 -14.22
C ILE A 417 -15.10 8.46 -13.08
N PHE A 418 -15.87 9.02 -12.16
CA PHE A 418 -16.60 8.33 -11.12
C PHE A 418 -18.03 8.08 -11.63
N LYS A 419 -18.33 6.84 -12.02
CA LYS A 419 -19.64 6.45 -12.52
C LYS A 419 -19.96 5.01 -12.20
#